data_AF-A0A314U713-F1
#
_entry.id   AF-A0A314U713-F1
#
_cell.length_a   1.000
_cell.length_b   1.000
_cell.length_c   1.000
_cell.angle_alpha   90.00
_cell.angle_beta   90.00
_cell.angle_gamma   90.00
#
_symmetry.space_group_name_H-M   'P 1'
#
loop_
_entity.id
_entity.type
_entity.pdbx_description
1 polymer ?
#
loop_
_entity_poly.entity_id
_entity_poly.type
_entity_poly.pdbx_seq_one_letter_code
_entity_poly.pdbx_strand_id
1 'polypeptide(L)'
;MTDDELLIKLDDSTRNATRHQLDTLRSILDQNGTVLYLQPYLPPHDAPLDASTFRLSVPLSSYDDYADLVNQMADSPRHHHQPLLSVDPLLCFFYSSGTSSPRPKLIPYFDSKLSKAASYIAHQGSAAILKRLFPPRPTVNKILWFIYADNVRTTRGGVKVMAASTYPLQSGNANWSQFSFIVSPREVILGSNAEHQMYCHLLCGIRSFDLVDGIRAPYAIGLIKVFCLLESKWEQLCHDLEHGFPSLEISDVAMRNSVVEVLGGPQLDLAKRVRSVFEEKSRGGIVSKLWPNVRYVRCVTTGSMEQYYPKLKHYAGEIPLLGGDYFASECCVGINLDIMQPPEKTRFVLLPTAAFICFSI
;
A
#
# COMPACT_ATOMS: atom_id res chain seq x y z
N MET A 1 10.78 -9.37 16.65
CA MET A 1 10.77 -8.03 17.26
C MET A 1 9.36 -7.74 17.72
N THR A 2 9.18 -7.33 18.97
CA THR A 2 7.88 -6.95 19.53
C THR A 2 7.46 -5.55 19.03
N ASP A 3 6.18 -5.18 19.23
CA ASP A 3 5.71 -3.84 18.87
C ASP A 3 6.44 -2.75 19.68
N ASP A 4 6.80 -3.02 20.95
CA ASP A 4 7.55 -2.07 21.79
C ASP A 4 8.99 -1.88 21.31
N GLU A 5 9.68 -2.96 20.95
CA GLU A 5 11.03 -2.90 20.37
C GLU A 5 11.05 -2.11 19.06
N LEU A 6 10.01 -2.24 18.23
CA LEU A 6 9.82 -1.46 17.00
C LEU A 6 9.70 0.04 17.29
N LEU A 7 8.87 0.41 18.27
CA LEU A 7 8.66 1.80 18.65
C LEU A 7 9.93 2.42 19.26
N ILE A 8 10.67 1.66 20.08
CA ILE A 8 11.96 2.10 20.62
C ILE A 8 12.96 2.34 19.48
N LYS A 9 13.01 1.45 18.49
CA LYS A 9 13.89 1.60 17.33
C LYS A 9 13.52 2.82 16.47
N LEU A 10 12.22 3.10 16.31
CA LEU A 10 11.76 4.33 15.66
C LEU A 10 12.18 5.57 16.45
N ASP A 11 12.00 5.58 17.77
CA ASP A 11 12.41 6.70 18.64
C ASP A 11 13.93 6.95 18.56
N ASP A 12 14.76 5.91 18.67
CA ASP A 12 16.22 6.04 18.50
C ASP A 12 16.59 6.59 17.12
N SER A 13 15.98 6.04 16.06
CA SER A 13 16.28 6.46 14.69
C SER A 13 15.98 7.94 14.47
N THR A 14 14.91 8.46 15.09
CA THR A 14 14.48 9.86 14.94
C THR A 14 15.25 10.82 15.86
N ARG A 15 15.66 10.38 17.07
CA ARG A 15 16.55 11.15 17.96
C ARG A 15 17.95 11.34 17.36
N ASN A 16 18.46 10.29 16.72
CA ASN A 16 19.80 10.26 16.13
C ASN A 16 19.78 10.38 14.59
N ALA A 17 18.80 11.11 14.05
CA ALA A 17 18.52 11.15 12.61
C ALA A 17 19.74 11.50 11.75
N THR A 18 20.55 12.48 12.14
CA THR A 18 21.76 12.88 11.41
C THR A 18 22.77 11.74 11.30
N ARG A 19 23.02 11.02 12.40
CA ARG A 19 23.92 9.85 12.39
C ARG A 19 23.39 8.79 11.44
N HIS A 20 22.11 8.44 11.56
CA HIS A 20 21.49 7.42 10.71
C HIS A 20 21.46 7.79 9.23
N GLN A 21 21.30 9.07 8.89
CA GLN A 21 21.43 9.55 7.51
C GLN A 21 22.83 9.36 6.95
N LEU A 22 23.87 9.69 7.72
CA LEU A 22 25.26 9.51 7.32
C LEU A 22 25.61 8.02 7.16
N ASP A 23 25.18 7.18 8.11
CA ASP A 23 25.39 5.72 8.04
C ASP A 23 24.64 5.10 6.85
N THR A 24 23.43 5.57 6.57
CA THR A 24 22.63 5.13 5.41
C THR A 24 23.34 5.49 4.11
N LEU A 25 23.82 6.73 3.96
CA LEU A 25 24.57 7.14 2.77
C LEU A 25 25.84 6.30 2.60
N ARG A 26 26.64 6.16 3.67
CA ARG A 26 27.86 5.34 3.64
C ARG A 26 27.53 3.93 3.17
N SER A 27 26.51 3.29 3.73
CA SER A 27 26.11 1.93 3.35
C SER A 27 25.70 1.83 1.87
N ILE A 28 24.99 2.84 1.35
CA ILE A 28 24.60 2.90 -0.07
C ILE A 28 25.83 3.04 -0.97
N LEU A 29 26.78 3.91 -0.63
CA LEU A 29 27.98 4.17 -1.41
C LEU A 29 28.98 3.01 -1.35
N ASP A 30 29.17 2.39 -0.18
CA ASP A 30 30.01 1.21 -0.02
C ASP A 30 29.49 0.05 -0.90
N GLN A 31 28.17 -0.07 -1.04
CA GLN A 31 27.55 -1.12 -1.83
C GLN A 31 27.48 -0.80 -3.34
N ASN A 32 27.17 0.44 -3.70
CA ASN A 32 26.82 0.81 -5.08
C ASN A 32 27.78 1.82 -5.73
N GLY A 33 28.86 2.23 -5.07
CA GLY A 33 29.78 3.25 -5.60
C GLY A 33 30.42 2.91 -6.94
N THR A 34 30.44 1.63 -7.32
CA THR A 34 31.05 1.12 -8.57
C THR A 34 30.04 0.87 -9.71
N VAL A 35 28.75 1.13 -9.48
CA VAL A 35 27.73 0.97 -10.52
C VAL A 35 27.90 2.03 -11.62
N LEU A 36 27.47 1.70 -12.84
CA LEU A 36 27.67 2.54 -14.02
C LEU A 36 27.19 3.98 -13.81
N TYR A 37 26.08 4.17 -13.10
CA TYR A 37 25.53 5.50 -12.85
C TYR A 37 26.39 6.38 -11.94
N LEU A 38 26.99 5.82 -10.88
CA LEU A 38 27.77 6.60 -9.91
C LEU A 38 29.25 6.75 -10.30
N GLN A 39 29.76 5.82 -11.10
CA GLN A 39 31.17 5.77 -11.48
C GLN A 39 31.73 7.06 -12.10
N PRO A 40 31.00 7.82 -12.96
CA PRO A 40 31.51 9.07 -13.53
C PRO A 40 31.65 10.21 -12.52
N TYR A 41 30.94 10.14 -11.39
CA TYR A 41 30.85 11.22 -10.41
C TYR A 41 31.77 11.01 -9.21
N LEU A 42 32.02 9.75 -8.85
CA LEU A 42 32.80 9.42 -7.66
C LEU A 42 34.30 9.32 -7.98
N PRO A 43 35.18 9.84 -7.10
CA PRO A 43 36.62 9.75 -7.29
C PRO A 43 37.09 8.28 -7.30
N PRO A 44 38.04 7.91 -8.18
CA PRO A 44 38.48 6.53 -8.32
C PRO A 44 39.51 6.14 -7.23
N HIS A 45 39.15 6.04 -5.94
CA HIS A 45 40.03 5.51 -4.86
C HIS A 45 39.28 5.18 -3.55
N ASP A 46 39.88 4.33 -2.70
CA ASP A 46 39.45 3.85 -1.35
C ASP A 46 39.31 4.95 -0.25
N ALA A 47 39.20 6.22 -0.63
CA ALA A 47 38.96 7.29 0.34
C ALA A 47 37.51 7.20 0.85
N PRO A 48 37.25 7.33 2.16
CA PRO A 48 35.90 7.31 2.68
C PRO A 48 35.06 8.41 2.03
N LEU A 49 34.06 8.03 1.24
CA LEU A 49 33.12 8.98 0.65
C LEU A 49 32.23 9.53 1.78
N ASP A 50 32.41 10.80 2.11
CA ASP A 50 31.56 11.49 3.06
C ASP A 50 30.36 12.16 2.35
N ALA A 51 29.40 12.62 3.16
CA ALA A 51 28.20 13.26 2.64
C ALA A 51 28.49 14.58 1.90
N SER A 52 29.59 15.26 2.22
CA SER A 52 29.96 16.52 1.58
C SER A 52 30.50 16.26 0.17
N THR A 53 31.41 15.29 0.02
CA THR A 53 31.92 14.84 -1.27
C THR A 53 30.77 14.35 -2.15
N PHE A 54 29.88 13.50 -1.63
CA PHE A 54 28.72 13.02 -2.40
C PHE A 54 27.86 14.17 -2.93
N ARG A 55 27.54 15.16 -2.09
CA ARG A 55 26.72 16.32 -2.46
C ARG A 55 27.39 17.24 -3.50
N LEU A 56 28.71 17.32 -3.51
CA LEU A 56 29.47 18.12 -4.48
C LEU A 56 29.69 17.37 -5.81
N SER A 57 29.83 16.05 -5.75
CA SER A 57 30.18 15.20 -6.88
C SER A 57 28.98 14.71 -7.68
N VAL A 58 27.89 14.31 -7.01
CA VAL A 58 26.74 13.67 -7.66
C VAL A 58 25.66 14.73 -7.91
N PRO A 59 25.26 14.97 -9.17
CA PRO A 59 24.27 15.99 -9.49
C PRO A 59 22.88 15.62 -8.99
N LEU A 60 22.05 16.63 -8.72
CA LEU A 60 20.62 16.41 -8.55
C LEU A 60 20.03 15.93 -9.89
N SER A 61 19.33 14.79 -9.85
CA SER A 61 18.76 14.14 -11.02
C SER A 61 17.23 14.02 -10.95
N SER A 62 16.60 13.99 -12.11
CA SER A 62 15.23 13.59 -12.37
C SER A 62 15.18 12.18 -12.96
N TYR A 63 13.98 11.64 -13.15
CA TYR A 63 13.80 10.31 -13.77
C TYR A 63 14.40 10.25 -15.19
N ASP A 64 14.33 11.34 -15.94
CA ASP A 64 14.74 11.37 -17.34
C ASP A 64 16.27 11.21 -17.48
N ASP A 65 17.04 11.66 -16.48
CA ASP A 65 18.51 11.57 -16.49
C ASP A 65 19.05 10.13 -16.42
N TYR A 66 18.25 9.18 -15.91
CA TYR A 66 18.60 7.76 -15.82
C TYR A 66 17.57 6.83 -16.48
N ALA A 67 16.61 7.38 -17.23
CA ALA A 67 15.56 6.61 -17.89
C ALA A 67 16.12 5.58 -18.88
N ASP A 68 17.22 5.91 -19.58
CA ASP A 68 17.87 4.99 -20.52
C ASP A 68 18.45 3.77 -19.81
N LEU A 69 19.06 3.95 -18.63
CA LEU A 69 19.55 2.83 -17.82
C LEU A 69 18.40 1.94 -17.35
N VAL A 70 17.27 2.54 -16.96
CA VAL A 70 16.05 1.81 -16.59
C VAL A 70 15.48 1.01 -17.78
N ASN A 71 15.42 1.62 -18.96
CA ASN A 71 14.97 0.96 -20.18
C ASN A 71 15.89 -0.21 -20.56
N GLN A 72 17.21 -0.04 -20.44
CA GLN A 72 18.19 -1.11 -20.66
C GLN A 72 17.99 -2.29 -19.69
N MET A 73 17.69 -2.03 -18.41
CA MET A 73 17.34 -3.08 -17.45
C MET A 73 16.01 -3.76 -17.79
N ALA A 74 15.03 -3.01 -18.29
CA ALA A 74 13.72 -3.54 -18.67
C ALA A 74 13.79 -4.44 -19.93
N ASP A 75 14.63 -4.10 -20.89
CA ASP A 75 14.74 -4.81 -22.17
C ASP A 75 15.70 -6.01 -22.11
N SER A 76 16.83 -5.88 -21.41
CA SER A 76 17.93 -6.85 -21.45
C SER A 76 18.59 -7.05 -20.08
N PRO A 77 17.85 -7.51 -19.05
CA PRO A 77 18.35 -7.54 -17.66
C PRO A 77 19.58 -8.44 -17.43
N ARG A 78 19.83 -9.42 -18.31
CA ARG A 78 20.91 -10.43 -18.17
C ARG A 78 22.14 -10.18 -19.02
N HIS A 79 22.18 -9.09 -19.80
CA HIS A 79 23.24 -8.84 -20.78
C HIS A 79 24.28 -7.80 -20.32
N HIS A 80 24.14 -7.27 -19.11
CA HIS A 80 25.02 -6.23 -18.59
C HIS A 80 26.22 -6.86 -17.87
N HIS A 81 27.42 -6.62 -18.39
CA HIS A 81 28.67 -7.06 -17.76
C HIS A 81 29.01 -6.24 -16.50
N GLN A 82 28.40 -5.05 -16.35
CA GLN A 82 28.54 -4.16 -15.20
C GLN A 82 27.15 -3.81 -14.64
N PRO A 83 26.96 -3.75 -13.31
CA PRO A 83 25.72 -3.30 -12.69
C PRO A 83 25.40 -1.82 -13.03
N LEU A 84 24.15 -1.55 -13.43
CA LEU A 84 23.76 -0.21 -13.92
C LEU A 84 23.45 0.79 -12.80
N LEU A 85 22.48 0.44 -11.93
CA LEU A 85 22.02 1.30 -10.82
C LEU A 85 22.25 0.70 -9.43
N SER A 86 22.33 -0.62 -9.33
CA SER A 86 22.55 -1.35 -8.08
C SER A 86 23.28 -2.65 -8.38
N VAL A 87 24.14 -3.08 -7.46
CA VAL A 87 24.78 -4.40 -7.49
C VAL A 87 23.81 -5.53 -7.07
N ASP A 88 22.72 -5.17 -6.38
CA ASP A 88 21.71 -6.13 -5.95
C ASP A 88 20.86 -6.61 -7.14
N PRO A 89 20.39 -7.88 -7.14
CA PRO A 89 19.52 -8.40 -8.19
C PRO A 89 18.22 -7.60 -8.34
N LEU A 90 17.85 -7.27 -9.59
CA LEU A 90 16.56 -6.67 -9.91
C LEU A 90 15.43 -7.70 -9.73
N LEU A 91 14.43 -7.37 -8.91
CA LEU A 91 13.28 -8.24 -8.64
C LEU A 91 12.09 -7.92 -9.53
N CYS A 92 11.76 -6.64 -9.67
CA CYS A 92 10.67 -6.14 -10.51
C CYS A 92 10.80 -4.63 -10.72
N PHE A 93 9.91 -4.07 -11.52
CA PHE A 93 9.67 -2.64 -11.58
C PHE A 93 8.34 -2.28 -10.93
N PHE A 94 8.31 -1.14 -10.24
CA PHE A 94 7.09 -0.49 -9.84
C PHE A 94 6.70 0.58 -10.85
N TYR A 95 5.43 0.61 -11.27
CA TYR A 95 4.93 1.76 -12.01
C TYR A 95 4.55 2.88 -11.04
N SER A 96 5.05 4.09 -11.25
CA SER A 96 4.66 5.25 -10.46
C SER A 96 3.46 5.96 -11.12
N SER A 97 2.49 6.38 -10.31
CA SER A 97 1.26 7.08 -10.74
C SER A 97 1.49 8.57 -11.08
N GLY A 98 2.67 9.11 -10.79
CA GLY A 98 3.04 10.49 -11.08
C GLY A 98 3.74 10.62 -12.43
N THR A 99 2.99 10.71 -13.54
CA THR A 99 3.59 10.99 -14.85
C THR A 99 2.95 12.19 -15.54
N SER A 100 3.77 13.23 -15.77
CA SER A 100 3.55 14.27 -16.77
C SER A 100 3.82 13.77 -18.21
N SER A 101 4.38 12.55 -18.35
CA SER A 101 4.69 11.88 -19.61
C SER A 101 3.67 10.78 -19.93
N PRO A 102 3.41 10.49 -21.23
CA PRO A 102 2.49 9.42 -21.66
C PRO A 102 2.95 7.99 -21.29
N ARG A 103 4.19 7.79 -20.80
CA ARG A 103 4.67 6.48 -20.31
C ARG A 103 4.84 6.50 -18.80
N PRO A 104 4.33 5.49 -18.07
CA PRO A 104 4.54 5.38 -16.63
C PRO A 104 6.04 5.22 -16.31
N LYS A 105 6.52 5.92 -15.28
CA LYS A 105 7.89 5.75 -14.77
C LYS A 105 8.04 4.34 -14.20
N LEU A 106 9.11 3.65 -14.58
CA LEU A 106 9.47 2.33 -14.08
C LEU A 106 10.52 2.49 -12.99
N ILE A 107 10.13 2.24 -11.75
CA ILE A 107 11.03 2.34 -10.60
C ILE A 107 11.61 0.95 -10.31
N PRO A 108 12.93 0.74 -10.46
CA PRO A 108 13.53 -0.56 -10.23
C PRO A 108 13.49 -0.91 -8.73
N TYR A 109 13.05 -2.13 -8.42
CA TYR A 109 13.06 -2.68 -7.07
C TYR A 109 14.05 -3.84 -6.99
N PHE A 110 15.08 -3.67 -6.16
CA PHE A 110 16.19 -4.60 -6.01
C PHE A 110 16.07 -5.45 -4.74
N ASP A 111 16.73 -6.62 -4.73
CA ASP A 111 16.88 -7.47 -3.54
C ASP A 111 17.90 -6.90 -2.55
N SER A 112 17.64 -5.69 -2.06
CA SER A 112 18.53 -4.99 -1.14
C SER A 112 18.15 -5.27 0.30
N LYS A 113 19.13 -5.72 1.11
CA LYS A 113 18.96 -5.89 2.57
C LYS A 113 18.59 -4.56 3.25
N LEU A 114 19.21 -3.46 2.82
CA LEU A 114 18.94 -2.11 3.33
C LEU A 114 17.49 -1.71 3.04
N SER A 115 17.05 -1.85 1.78
CA SER A 115 15.69 -1.51 1.36
C SER A 115 14.63 -2.36 2.08
N LYS A 116 14.88 -3.68 2.21
CA LYS A 116 13.99 -4.60 2.94
C LYS A 116 13.90 -4.24 4.42
N ALA A 117 15.02 -3.91 5.07
CA ALA A 117 15.03 -3.49 6.47
C ALA A 117 14.28 -2.16 6.67
N ALA A 118 14.51 -1.19 5.79
CA ALA A 118 13.80 0.09 5.79
C ALA A 118 12.28 -0.08 5.63
N SER A 119 11.86 -0.82 4.61
CA SER A 119 10.44 -1.11 4.34
C SER A 119 9.79 -1.85 5.51
N TYR A 120 10.49 -2.81 6.11
CA TYR A 120 10.02 -3.51 7.30
C TYR A 120 9.78 -2.56 8.47
N ILE A 121 10.73 -1.68 8.79
CA ILE A 121 10.58 -0.68 9.87
C ILE A 121 9.41 0.27 9.58
N ALA A 122 9.26 0.73 8.34
CA ALA A 122 8.17 1.62 7.96
C ALA A 122 6.79 0.96 8.16
N HIS A 123 6.58 -0.23 7.58
CA HIS A 123 5.30 -0.92 7.66
C HIS A 123 4.98 -1.45 9.06
N GLN A 124 5.94 -2.05 9.75
CA GLN A 124 5.72 -2.59 11.09
C GLN A 124 5.62 -1.50 12.14
N GLY A 125 6.39 -0.41 12.00
CA GLY A 125 6.25 0.77 12.83
C GLY A 125 4.87 1.41 12.72
N SER A 126 4.39 1.61 11.50
CA SER A 126 3.04 2.05 11.21
C SER A 126 1.96 1.11 11.78
N ALA A 127 2.18 -0.20 11.72
CA ALA A 127 1.29 -1.19 12.33
C ALA A 127 1.31 -1.11 13.87
N ALA A 128 2.47 -0.93 14.49
CA ALA A 128 2.62 -0.79 15.94
C ALA A 128 1.88 0.46 16.47
N ILE A 129 1.99 1.59 15.78
CA ILE A 129 1.23 2.82 16.10
C ILE A 129 -0.27 2.56 16.06
N LEU A 130 -0.76 1.90 15.02
CA LEU A 130 -2.17 1.55 14.91
C LEU A 130 -2.61 0.64 16.06
N LYS A 131 -1.85 -0.42 16.37
CA LYS A 131 -2.18 -1.36 17.45
C LYS A 131 -2.15 -0.70 18.82
N ARG A 132 -1.31 0.31 19.03
CA ARG A 132 -1.29 1.08 20.28
C ARG A 132 -2.59 1.86 20.49
N LEU A 133 -3.17 2.41 19.44
CA LEU A 133 -4.46 3.13 19.51
C LEU A 133 -5.67 2.18 19.44
N PHE A 134 -5.54 1.11 18.67
CA PHE A 134 -6.58 0.11 18.44
C PHE A 134 -6.02 -1.30 18.68
N PRO A 135 -5.89 -1.72 19.95
CA PRO A 135 -5.38 -3.04 20.29
C PRO A 135 -6.18 -4.15 19.58
N PRO A 136 -5.53 -5.20 19.06
CA PRO A 136 -6.22 -6.32 18.45
C PRO A 136 -7.22 -6.96 19.40
N ARG A 137 -8.41 -7.29 18.90
CA ARG A 137 -9.41 -8.04 19.67
C ARG A 137 -9.34 -9.52 19.28
N PRO A 138 -9.57 -10.45 20.23
CA PRO A 138 -9.51 -11.89 19.93
C PRO A 138 -10.61 -12.34 18.96
N THR A 139 -11.81 -11.76 19.09
CA THR A 139 -13.02 -12.20 18.37
C THR A 139 -13.33 -11.35 17.13
N VAL A 140 -13.16 -10.04 17.20
CA VAL A 140 -13.33 -9.12 16.05
C VAL A 140 -11.95 -8.76 15.51
N ASN A 141 -11.43 -9.60 14.64
CA ASN A 141 -10.02 -9.59 14.22
C ASN A 141 -9.83 -9.44 12.71
N LYS A 142 -10.90 -9.18 11.96
CA LYS A 142 -10.84 -9.05 10.51
C LYS A 142 -10.83 -7.60 10.06
N ILE A 143 -10.22 -7.35 8.91
CA ILE A 143 -10.16 -6.06 8.25
C ILE A 143 -10.82 -6.17 6.88
N LEU A 144 -11.75 -5.27 6.59
CA LEU A 144 -12.26 -5.07 5.25
C LEU A 144 -11.28 -4.16 4.49
N TRP A 145 -10.35 -4.78 3.79
CA TRP A 145 -9.31 -4.07 3.03
C TRP A 145 -9.61 -4.15 1.53
N PHE A 146 -9.97 -3.01 0.94
CA PHE A 146 -10.09 -2.84 -0.50
C PHE A 146 -8.70 -2.66 -1.11
N ILE A 147 -8.05 -3.79 -1.39
CA ILE A 147 -6.72 -3.88 -2.00
C ILE A 147 -6.76 -4.74 -3.25
N TYR A 148 -6.04 -4.30 -4.27
CA TYR A 148 -6.04 -4.89 -5.60
C TYR A 148 -4.61 -5.23 -5.98
N ALA A 149 -4.41 -6.45 -6.48
CA ALA A 149 -3.11 -6.98 -6.88
C ALA A 149 -3.14 -7.51 -8.33
N ASP A 150 -3.97 -6.87 -9.14
CA ASP A 150 -4.12 -7.12 -10.58
C ASP A 150 -3.05 -6.37 -11.40
N ASN A 151 -3.18 -6.41 -12.73
CA ASN A 151 -2.38 -5.63 -13.68
C ASN A 151 -0.85 -5.84 -13.63
N VAL A 152 -0.41 -7.04 -13.25
CA VAL A 152 1.01 -7.41 -13.41
C VAL A 152 1.33 -7.55 -14.89
N ARG A 153 2.23 -6.71 -15.38
CA ARG A 153 2.76 -6.75 -16.76
C ARG A 153 4.17 -7.31 -16.75
N THR A 154 4.69 -7.59 -17.94
CA THR A 154 6.07 -8.04 -18.13
C THR A 154 6.75 -7.15 -19.15
N THR A 155 7.98 -6.73 -18.87
CA THR A 155 8.84 -6.01 -19.82
C THR A 155 9.29 -6.92 -20.97
N ARG A 156 9.88 -6.35 -22.02
CA ARG A 156 10.44 -7.13 -23.14
C ARG A 156 11.52 -8.12 -22.67
N GLY A 157 12.30 -7.74 -21.65
CA GLY A 157 13.32 -8.58 -21.02
C GLY A 157 12.79 -9.59 -20.01
N GLY A 158 11.46 -9.73 -19.86
CA GLY A 158 10.86 -10.74 -18.99
C GLY A 158 10.73 -10.32 -17.51
N VAL A 159 10.92 -9.05 -17.16
CA VAL A 159 10.84 -8.56 -15.77
C VAL A 159 9.41 -8.13 -15.45
N LYS A 160 8.89 -8.49 -14.28
CA LYS A 160 7.53 -8.09 -13.86
C LYS A 160 7.45 -6.58 -13.58
N VAL A 161 6.31 -5.98 -13.93
CA VAL A 161 5.95 -4.58 -13.67
C VAL A 161 4.61 -4.58 -12.92
N MET A 162 4.55 -3.95 -11.75
CA MET A 162 3.34 -3.93 -10.90
C MET A 162 3.29 -2.71 -9.99
N ALA A 163 2.22 -2.49 -9.23
CA ALA A 163 2.25 -1.48 -8.16
C ALA A 163 3.08 -1.96 -6.97
N ALA A 164 3.70 -1.04 -6.22
CA ALA A 164 4.45 -1.39 -5.01
C ALA A 164 3.58 -2.17 -3.99
N SER A 165 2.31 -1.80 -3.83
CA SER A 165 1.35 -2.50 -2.96
C SER A 165 1.02 -3.93 -3.41
N THR A 166 1.19 -4.23 -4.69
CA THR A 166 0.91 -5.54 -5.31
C THR A 166 2.04 -6.53 -5.08
N TYR A 167 3.27 -6.05 -4.91
CA TYR A 167 4.46 -6.88 -4.75
C TYR A 167 4.38 -7.96 -3.67
N PRO A 168 4.03 -7.65 -2.40
CA PRO A 168 3.96 -8.68 -1.35
C PRO A 168 2.88 -9.74 -1.64
N LEU A 169 1.87 -9.41 -2.43
CA LEU A 169 0.75 -10.29 -2.80
C LEU A 169 1.07 -11.18 -4.02
N GLN A 170 2.00 -10.75 -4.88
CA GLN A 170 2.38 -11.45 -6.12
C GLN A 170 3.74 -12.13 -6.07
N SER A 171 4.53 -11.90 -5.01
CA SER A 171 5.85 -12.52 -4.85
C SER A 171 5.72 -14.05 -4.74
N GLY A 172 6.66 -14.80 -5.34
CA GLY A 172 6.63 -16.27 -5.32
C GLY A 172 6.69 -16.90 -3.92
N ASN A 173 7.08 -16.10 -2.92
CA ASN A 173 7.13 -16.46 -1.50
C ASN A 173 6.00 -15.82 -0.69
N ALA A 174 4.94 -15.32 -1.33
CA ALA A 174 3.82 -14.68 -0.64
C ALA A 174 3.16 -15.68 0.33
N ASN A 175 3.44 -15.53 1.62
CA ASN A 175 2.81 -16.33 2.65
C ASN A 175 1.42 -15.75 2.95
N TRP A 176 0.41 -16.26 2.22
CA TRP A 176 -0.99 -15.83 2.37
C TRP A 176 -1.56 -16.00 3.78
N SER A 177 -0.95 -16.83 4.63
CA SER A 177 -1.36 -16.95 6.04
C SER A 177 -1.18 -15.63 6.80
N GLN A 178 -0.26 -14.77 6.37
CA GLN A 178 -0.04 -13.44 6.95
C GLN A 178 -1.17 -12.47 6.63
N PHE A 179 -1.96 -12.74 5.58
CA PHE A 179 -3.11 -11.93 5.16
C PHE A 179 -4.45 -12.53 5.64
N SER A 180 -4.42 -13.52 6.54
CA SER A 180 -5.64 -14.17 7.07
C SER A 180 -6.55 -13.22 7.84
N PHE A 181 -6.08 -12.04 8.23
CA PHE A 181 -6.89 -10.99 8.83
C PHE A 181 -7.77 -10.26 7.80
N ILE A 182 -7.52 -10.38 6.50
CA ILE A 182 -8.36 -9.75 5.46
C ILE A 182 -9.63 -10.59 5.28
N VAL A 183 -10.80 -9.94 5.22
CA VAL A 183 -12.09 -10.64 5.01
C VAL A 183 -12.22 -11.27 3.63
N SER A 184 -11.62 -10.64 2.62
CA SER A 184 -11.75 -11.06 1.24
C SER A 184 -10.74 -12.14 0.88
N PRO A 185 -11.17 -13.16 0.12
CA PRO A 185 -10.29 -14.25 -0.29
C PRO A 185 -9.24 -13.77 -1.30
N ARG A 186 -8.21 -14.59 -1.48
CA ARG A 186 -7.08 -14.31 -2.37
C ARG A 186 -7.55 -14.05 -3.80
N GLU A 187 -8.49 -14.84 -4.28
CA GLU A 187 -9.01 -14.80 -5.64
C GLU A 187 -9.73 -13.47 -5.93
N VAL A 188 -10.34 -12.84 -4.92
CA VAL A 188 -10.90 -11.48 -5.03
C VAL A 188 -9.77 -10.44 -5.15
N ILE A 189 -8.72 -10.55 -4.33
CA ILE A 189 -7.60 -9.60 -4.35
C ILE A 189 -6.79 -9.68 -5.66
N LEU A 190 -6.66 -10.89 -6.22
CA LEU A 190 -5.96 -11.18 -7.48
C LEU A 190 -6.87 -11.14 -8.71
N GLY A 191 -8.17 -10.90 -8.53
CA GLY A 191 -9.19 -11.02 -9.56
C GLY A 191 -8.97 -10.09 -10.75
N SER A 192 -9.57 -10.47 -11.88
CA SER A 192 -9.54 -9.68 -13.11
C SER A 192 -10.80 -8.81 -13.20
N ASN A 193 -10.65 -7.47 -13.10
CA ASN A 193 -11.68 -6.40 -13.12
C ASN A 193 -11.91 -5.74 -11.74
N ALA A 194 -11.46 -4.48 -11.61
CA ALA A 194 -11.53 -3.71 -10.38
C ALA A 194 -12.96 -3.48 -9.85
N GLU A 195 -13.97 -3.34 -10.71
CA GLU A 195 -15.36 -3.15 -10.26
C GLU A 195 -15.92 -4.46 -9.69
N HIS A 196 -15.66 -5.59 -10.33
CA HIS A 196 -16.06 -6.90 -9.82
C HIS A 196 -15.34 -7.23 -8.51
N GLN A 197 -14.05 -6.91 -8.40
CA GLN A 197 -13.29 -7.07 -7.16
C GLN A 197 -13.90 -6.22 -6.04
N MET A 198 -14.20 -4.95 -6.32
CA MET A 198 -14.82 -4.03 -5.36
C MET A 198 -16.18 -4.56 -4.87
N TYR A 199 -17.00 -5.07 -5.77
CA TYR A 199 -18.28 -5.70 -5.44
C TYR A 199 -18.10 -6.96 -4.57
N CYS A 200 -17.14 -7.82 -4.91
CA CYS A 200 -16.85 -9.03 -4.14
C CYS A 200 -16.28 -8.71 -2.76
N HIS A 201 -15.42 -7.69 -2.63
CA HIS A 201 -14.96 -7.19 -1.34
C HIS A 201 -16.14 -6.76 -0.45
N LEU A 202 -17.12 -6.04 -1.01
CA LEU A 202 -18.34 -5.65 -0.29
C LEU A 202 -19.14 -6.87 0.17
N LEU A 203 -19.39 -7.85 -0.70
CA LEU A 203 -20.11 -9.09 -0.33
C LEU A 203 -19.40 -9.83 0.82
N CYS A 204 -18.09 -10.06 0.72
CA CYS A 204 -17.33 -10.71 1.79
C CYS A 204 -17.36 -9.90 3.11
N GLY A 205 -17.25 -8.58 3.00
CA GLY A 205 -17.28 -7.66 4.13
C GLY A 205 -18.64 -7.61 4.83
N ILE A 206 -19.73 -7.63 4.07
CA ILE A 206 -21.10 -7.68 4.60
C ILE A 206 -21.36 -9.05 5.22
N ARG A 207 -20.92 -10.14 4.58
CA ARG A 207 -21.06 -11.50 5.11
C ARG A 207 -20.38 -11.69 6.47
N SER A 208 -19.23 -11.06 6.64
CA SER A 208 -18.42 -11.16 7.86
C SER A 208 -18.56 -9.94 8.77
N PHE A 209 -19.70 -9.22 8.70
CA PHE A 209 -19.85 -7.88 9.28
C PHE A 209 -19.52 -7.81 10.79
N ASP A 210 -19.79 -8.88 11.52
CA ASP A 210 -19.58 -9.03 12.95
C ASP A 210 -18.10 -9.19 13.32
N LEU A 211 -17.27 -9.64 12.38
CA LEU A 211 -15.83 -9.84 12.55
C LEU A 211 -14.98 -8.65 12.10
N VAL A 212 -15.57 -7.65 11.43
CA VAL A 212 -14.86 -6.48 10.90
C VAL A 212 -14.52 -5.47 12.01
N ASP A 213 -13.22 -5.29 12.25
CA ASP A 213 -12.66 -4.34 13.22
C ASP A 213 -12.33 -2.98 12.60
N GLY A 214 -12.01 -2.97 11.31
CA GLY A 214 -11.63 -1.76 10.59
C GLY A 214 -11.79 -1.90 9.08
N ILE A 215 -11.98 -0.76 8.43
CA ILE A 215 -12.08 -0.66 6.95
C ILE A 215 -10.84 0.07 6.44
N ARG A 216 -10.25 -0.43 5.34
CA ARG A 216 -9.03 0.16 4.78
C ARG A 216 -9.06 0.23 3.26
N ALA A 217 -8.42 1.26 2.72
CA ALA A 217 -7.99 1.30 1.33
C ALA A 217 -6.70 2.13 1.23
N PRO A 218 -5.90 1.99 0.16
CA PRO A 218 -4.72 2.82 -0.03
C PRO A 218 -5.03 4.33 -0.03
N TYR A 219 -6.07 4.74 -0.77
CA TYR A 219 -6.42 6.15 -0.97
C TYR A 219 -7.90 6.42 -0.72
N ALA A 220 -8.22 7.63 -0.27
CA ALA A 220 -9.59 8.08 0.01
C ALA A 220 -10.55 7.89 -1.18
N ILE A 221 -10.11 8.18 -2.40
CA ILE A 221 -10.91 7.99 -3.62
C ILE A 221 -11.36 6.53 -3.80
N GLY A 222 -10.56 5.55 -3.38
CA GLY A 222 -10.94 4.14 -3.42
C GLY A 222 -12.17 3.86 -2.57
N LEU A 223 -12.18 4.37 -1.33
CA LEU A 223 -13.34 4.25 -0.43
C LEU A 223 -14.55 5.03 -0.94
N ILE A 224 -14.36 6.20 -1.54
CA ILE A 224 -15.47 6.93 -2.17
C ILE A 224 -16.11 6.08 -3.27
N LYS A 225 -15.32 5.45 -4.14
CA LYS A 225 -15.84 4.55 -5.19
C LYS A 225 -16.57 3.35 -4.60
N VAL A 226 -16.04 2.76 -3.54
CA VAL A 226 -16.68 1.65 -2.81
C VAL A 226 -18.05 2.07 -2.29
N PHE A 227 -18.14 3.21 -1.59
CA PHE A 227 -19.42 3.67 -1.04
C PHE A 227 -20.41 4.07 -2.12
N CYS A 228 -19.97 4.68 -3.23
CA CYS A 228 -20.82 4.94 -4.38
C CYS A 228 -21.33 3.64 -5.03
N LEU A 229 -20.49 2.60 -5.16
CA LEU A 229 -20.91 1.30 -5.69
C LEU A 229 -21.91 0.62 -4.76
N LEU A 230 -21.62 0.66 -3.46
CA LEU A 230 -22.52 0.15 -2.44
C LEU A 230 -23.90 0.82 -2.53
N GLU A 231 -23.96 2.14 -2.70
CA GLU A 231 -25.22 2.88 -2.89
C GLU A 231 -25.93 2.57 -4.20
N SER A 232 -25.21 2.24 -5.27
CA SER A 232 -25.81 1.93 -6.57
C SER A 232 -26.20 0.46 -6.75
N LYS A 233 -25.59 -0.46 -5.99
CA LYS A 233 -25.75 -1.91 -6.14
C LYS A 233 -26.30 -2.59 -4.88
N TRP A 234 -26.80 -1.86 -3.88
CA TRP A 234 -27.30 -2.47 -2.64
C TRP A 234 -28.44 -3.48 -2.88
N GLU A 235 -29.32 -3.26 -3.86
CA GLU A 235 -30.39 -4.21 -4.21
C GLU A 235 -29.82 -5.52 -4.73
N GLN A 236 -28.81 -5.45 -5.61
CA GLN A 236 -28.10 -6.62 -6.11
C GLN A 236 -27.35 -7.34 -5.00
N LEU A 237 -26.69 -6.60 -4.09
CA LEU A 237 -26.02 -7.18 -2.92
C LEU A 237 -27.02 -7.96 -2.05
N CYS A 238 -28.20 -7.40 -1.78
CA CYS A 238 -29.27 -8.09 -1.06
C CYS A 238 -29.73 -9.34 -1.78
N HIS A 239 -29.97 -9.26 -3.10
CA HIS A 239 -30.37 -10.42 -3.91
C HIS A 239 -29.33 -11.54 -3.86
N ASP A 240 -28.04 -11.21 -4.02
CA ASP A 240 -26.95 -12.18 -4.01
C ASP A 240 -26.77 -12.83 -2.62
N LEU A 241 -26.97 -12.05 -1.55
CA LEU A 241 -26.99 -12.57 -0.18
C LEU A 241 -28.17 -13.50 0.05
N GLU A 242 -29.37 -13.18 -0.45
CA GLU A 242 -30.58 -14.01 -0.31
C GLU A 242 -30.42 -15.37 -1.00
N HIS A 243 -29.79 -15.40 -2.17
CA HIS A 243 -29.59 -16.63 -2.93
C HIS A 243 -28.30 -17.37 -2.56
N GLY A 244 -27.34 -16.67 -1.95
CA GLY A 244 -26.02 -17.23 -1.61
C GLY A 244 -25.07 -17.34 -2.79
N PHE A 245 -25.38 -16.67 -3.91
CA PHE A 245 -24.56 -16.70 -5.13
C PHE A 245 -24.38 -15.27 -5.66
N PRO A 246 -23.13 -14.84 -5.92
CA PRO A 246 -22.85 -13.57 -6.55
C PRO A 246 -23.31 -13.55 -8.02
N SER A 247 -23.64 -12.37 -8.54
CA SER A 247 -24.08 -12.15 -9.92
C SER A 247 -23.21 -12.85 -10.98
N LEU A 248 -23.86 -13.39 -12.03
CA LEU A 248 -23.20 -14.00 -13.19
C LEU A 248 -22.43 -13.00 -14.06
N GLU A 249 -22.64 -11.69 -13.86
CA GLU A 249 -21.84 -10.62 -14.48
C GLU A 249 -20.36 -10.73 -14.10
N ILE A 250 -20.05 -11.32 -12.95
CA ILE A 250 -18.68 -11.62 -12.53
C ILE A 250 -18.17 -12.81 -13.36
N SER A 251 -17.42 -12.46 -14.42
CA SER A 251 -16.86 -13.40 -15.40
C SER A 251 -15.71 -14.25 -14.85
N ASP A 252 -14.96 -13.73 -13.88
CA ASP A 252 -13.85 -14.44 -13.24
C ASP A 252 -14.37 -15.55 -12.33
N VAL A 253 -14.26 -16.79 -12.82
CA VAL A 253 -14.81 -17.98 -12.17
C VAL A 253 -14.13 -18.26 -10.82
N ALA A 254 -12.82 -18.04 -10.70
CA ALA A 254 -12.09 -18.29 -9.47
C ALA A 254 -12.52 -17.31 -8.37
N MET A 255 -12.60 -16.02 -8.72
CA MET A 255 -13.13 -14.99 -7.83
C MET A 255 -14.57 -15.31 -7.41
N ARG A 256 -15.44 -15.63 -8.38
CA ARG A 256 -16.84 -15.95 -8.12
C ARG A 256 -17.00 -17.14 -7.17
N ASN A 257 -16.30 -18.23 -7.41
CA ASN A 257 -16.37 -19.44 -6.58
C ASN A 257 -15.86 -19.16 -5.15
N SER A 258 -14.77 -18.40 -5.00
CA SER A 258 -14.26 -18.04 -3.67
C SER A 258 -15.28 -17.22 -2.85
N VAL A 259 -16.08 -16.37 -3.50
CA VAL A 259 -17.13 -15.60 -2.84
C VAL A 259 -18.30 -16.50 -2.44
N VAL A 260 -18.69 -17.46 -3.29
CA VAL A 260 -19.71 -18.48 -2.93
C VAL A 260 -19.32 -19.23 -1.67
N GLU A 261 -18.04 -19.63 -1.55
CA GLU A 261 -17.52 -20.29 -0.35
C GLU A 261 -17.62 -19.40 0.90
N VAL A 262 -17.29 -18.11 0.76
CA VAL A 262 -17.41 -17.12 1.86
C VAL A 262 -18.88 -16.90 2.26
N LEU A 263 -19.80 -16.82 1.29
CA LEU A 263 -21.22 -16.66 1.57
C LEU A 263 -21.77 -17.85 2.35
N GLY A 264 -21.37 -19.07 1.97
CA GLY A 264 -21.76 -20.30 2.65
C GLY A 264 -23.26 -20.62 2.50
N GLY A 265 -23.88 -20.17 1.40
CA GLY A 265 -25.30 -20.33 1.10
C GLY A 265 -26.16 -19.10 1.44
N PRO A 266 -27.49 -19.19 1.26
CA PRO A 266 -28.48 -18.13 1.50
C PRO A 266 -28.38 -17.45 2.88
N GLN A 267 -28.41 -16.12 2.89
CA GLN A 267 -28.32 -15.25 4.08
C GLN A 267 -29.51 -14.28 4.17
N LEU A 268 -30.72 -14.80 4.35
CA LEU A 268 -31.97 -14.01 4.32
C LEU A 268 -32.01 -12.90 5.37
N ASP A 269 -31.59 -13.18 6.61
CA ASP A 269 -31.64 -12.20 7.70
C ASP A 269 -30.61 -11.08 7.50
N LEU A 270 -29.44 -11.41 6.96
CA LEU A 270 -28.42 -10.43 6.61
C LEU A 270 -28.89 -9.53 5.47
N ALA A 271 -29.51 -10.08 4.43
CA ALA A 271 -30.06 -9.29 3.34
C ALA A 271 -31.18 -8.35 3.81
N LYS A 272 -32.09 -8.81 4.68
CA LYS A 272 -33.12 -7.96 5.30
C LYS A 272 -32.49 -6.81 6.10
N ARG A 273 -31.44 -7.09 6.86
CA ARG A 273 -30.70 -6.07 7.61
C ARG A 273 -30.04 -5.05 6.69
N VAL A 274 -29.40 -5.48 5.60
CA VAL A 274 -28.79 -4.56 4.64
C VAL A 274 -29.88 -3.68 4.02
N ARG A 275 -30.99 -4.29 3.58
CA ARG A 275 -32.15 -3.58 3.01
C ARG A 275 -32.68 -2.51 3.96
N SER A 276 -32.88 -2.82 5.24
CA SER A 276 -33.39 -1.84 6.21
C SER A 276 -32.45 -0.65 6.40
N VAL A 277 -31.13 -0.87 6.36
CA VAL A 277 -30.14 0.22 6.40
C VAL A 277 -30.23 1.13 5.16
N PHE A 278 -30.53 0.56 3.98
CA PHE A 278 -30.66 1.33 2.74
C PHE A 278 -32.03 1.97 2.53
N GLU A 279 -33.07 1.52 3.23
CA GLU A 279 -34.40 2.17 3.24
C GLU A 279 -34.42 3.46 4.08
N GLU A 280 -33.46 3.64 4.99
CA GLU A 280 -33.31 4.89 5.74
C GLU A 280 -32.95 6.08 4.84
N LYS A 281 -33.55 7.24 5.11
CA LYS A 281 -33.34 8.48 4.33
C LYS A 281 -31.92 9.04 4.43
N SER A 282 -31.19 8.74 5.50
CA SER A 282 -29.84 9.29 5.73
C SER A 282 -28.77 8.24 5.46
N ARG A 283 -27.88 8.56 4.52
CA ARG A 283 -26.65 7.80 4.19
C ARG A 283 -25.49 8.10 5.14
N GLY A 284 -25.66 9.06 6.05
CA GLY A 284 -24.66 9.40 7.06
C GLY A 284 -24.42 8.23 8.03
N GLY A 285 -23.14 7.96 8.31
CA GLY A 285 -22.73 6.93 9.27
C GLY A 285 -22.99 5.49 8.80
N ILE A 286 -23.16 5.26 7.49
CA ILE A 286 -23.44 3.93 6.92
C ILE A 286 -22.44 2.86 7.36
N VAL A 287 -21.19 3.25 7.60
CA VAL A 287 -20.14 2.35 8.08
C VAL A 287 -20.56 1.67 9.40
N SER A 288 -21.02 2.46 10.37
CA SER A 288 -21.45 1.95 11.68
C SER A 288 -22.73 1.11 11.62
N LYS A 289 -23.61 1.39 10.65
CA LYS A 289 -24.88 0.65 10.47
C LYS A 289 -24.64 -0.74 9.89
N LEU A 290 -23.79 -0.83 8.86
CA LEU A 290 -23.44 -2.09 8.21
C LEU A 290 -22.44 -2.91 9.03
N TRP A 291 -21.42 -2.25 9.59
CA TRP A 291 -20.34 -2.87 10.35
C TRP A 291 -20.30 -2.31 11.78
N PRO A 292 -21.13 -2.84 12.69
CA PRO A 292 -21.32 -2.28 14.04
C PRO A 292 -20.07 -2.37 14.92
N ASN A 293 -19.14 -3.28 14.59
CA ASN A 293 -17.92 -3.48 15.35
C ASN A 293 -16.72 -2.69 14.80
N VAL A 294 -16.87 -1.95 13.70
CA VAL A 294 -15.77 -1.17 13.11
C VAL A 294 -15.37 -0.03 14.05
N ARG A 295 -14.07 0.08 14.33
CA ARG A 295 -13.50 1.14 15.19
C ARG A 295 -12.82 2.25 14.41
N TYR A 296 -12.46 2.01 13.15
CA TYR A 296 -11.76 3.00 12.33
C TYR A 296 -11.90 2.73 10.82
N VAL A 297 -11.73 3.79 10.04
CA VAL A 297 -11.55 3.73 8.58
C VAL A 297 -10.19 4.34 8.26
N ARG A 298 -9.30 3.62 7.56
CA ARG A 298 -7.94 4.08 7.27
C ARG A 298 -7.67 4.21 5.78
N CYS A 299 -7.17 5.37 5.36
CA CYS A 299 -6.71 5.62 3.99
C CYS A 299 -5.84 6.89 3.93
N VAL A 300 -5.11 7.07 2.83
CA VAL A 300 -4.43 8.36 2.56
C VAL A 300 -5.49 9.43 2.25
N THR A 301 -5.50 10.50 3.05
CA THR A 301 -6.43 11.63 2.98
C THR A 301 -5.73 12.97 2.74
N THR A 302 -4.40 12.99 2.61
CA THR A 302 -3.60 14.20 2.39
C THR A 302 -3.37 14.50 0.90
N GLY A 303 -2.94 15.72 0.59
CA GLY A 303 -2.65 16.14 -0.79
C GLY A 303 -3.92 16.15 -1.64
N SER A 304 -3.87 15.59 -2.85
CA SER A 304 -5.05 15.54 -3.74
C SER A 304 -6.21 14.70 -3.19
N MET A 305 -5.99 13.91 -2.14
CA MET A 305 -7.05 13.12 -1.49
C MET A 305 -7.89 13.91 -0.48
N GLU A 306 -7.42 15.10 -0.07
CA GLU A 306 -8.07 15.93 0.95
C GLU A 306 -9.50 16.32 0.59
N GLN A 307 -9.76 16.57 -0.70
CA GLN A 307 -11.09 16.87 -1.23
C GLN A 307 -12.14 15.79 -0.93
N TYR A 308 -11.72 14.54 -0.72
CA TYR A 308 -12.63 13.42 -0.42
C TYR A 308 -12.93 13.27 1.07
N TYR A 309 -12.16 13.93 1.94
CA TYR A 309 -12.27 13.80 3.39
C TYR A 309 -13.67 14.15 3.93
N PRO A 310 -14.33 15.27 3.53
CA PRO A 310 -15.67 15.58 4.01
C PRO A 310 -16.71 14.51 3.64
N LYS A 311 -16.65 13.99 2.40
CA LYS A 311 -17.57 12.94 1.93
C LYS A 311 -17.32 11.62 2.65
N LEU A 312 -16.06 11.24 2.89
CA LEU A 312 -15.74 10.07 3.72
C LEU A 312 -16.20 10.24 5.16
N LYS A 313 -16.08 11.44 5.73
CA LYS A 313 -16.52 11.72 7.10
C LYS A 313 -18.03 11.57 7.22
N HIS A 314 -18.79 11.96 6.20
CA HIS A 314 -20.23 11.70 6.14
C HIS A 314 -20.55 10.20 6.21
N TYR A 315 -19.90 9.35 5.39
CA TYR A 315 -20.12 7.90 5.41
C TYR A 315 -19.66 7.23 6.72
N ALA A 316 -18.54 7.68 7.29
CA ALA A 316 -17.99 7.15 8.53
C ALA A 316 -18.80 7.56 9.77
N GLY A 317 -19.42 8.75 9.76
CA GLY A 317 -20.11 9.33 10.92
C GLY A 317 -19.14 9.54 12.08
N GLU A 318 -19.47 8.96 13.24
CA GLU A 318 -18.64 9.04 14.45
C GLU A 318 -17.35 8.22 14.38
N ILE A 319 -17.25 7.26 13.44
CA ILE A 319 -16.05 6.45 13.29
C ILE A 319 -14.86 7.35 12.86
N PRO A 320 -13.70 7.26 13.53
CA PRO A 320 -12.53 8.05 13.17
C PRO A 320 -11.97 7.64 11.81
N LEU A 321 -11.60 8.66 11.02
CA LEU A 321 -10.83 8.50 9.80
C LEU A 321 -9.35 8.60 10.15
N LEU A 322 -8.60 7.53 9.91
CA LEU A 322 -7.17 7.48 10.18
C LEU A 322 -6.37 7.81 8.92
N GLY A 323 -5.41 8.72 9.07
CA GLY A 323 -4.47 9.08 8.02
C GLY A 323 -3.55 7.91 7.65
N GLY A 324 -3.22 7.84 6.36
CA GLY A 324 -2.20 6.93 5.82
C GLY A 324 -0.78 7.39 6.11
N ASP A 325 0.19 6.62 5.63
CA ASP A 325 1.61 6.94 5.67
C ASP A 325 2.05 7.62 4.36
N TYR A 326 3.26 8.20 4.35
CA TYR A 326 3.85 8.81 3.18
C TYR A 326 4.82 7.85 2.49
N PHE A 327 4.30 7.00 1.62
CA PHE A 327 5.08 6.04 0.83
C PHE A 327 5.02 6.39 -0.66
N ALA A 328 6.11 6.08 -1.36
CA ALA A 328 6.27 6.22 -2.80
C ALA A 328 6.76 4.90 -3.40
N SER A 329 6.75 4.79 -4.73
CA SER A 329 7.27 3.58 -5.41
C SER A 329 8.78 3.47 -5.22
N GLU A 330 9.47 4.59 -5.11
CA GLU A 330 10.91 4.71 -4.93
C GLU A 330 11.34 4.42 -3.49
N CYS A 331 10.53 4.77 -2.49
CA CYS A 331 10.91 4.67 -1.08
C CYS A 331 9.69 4.75 -0.13
N CYS A 332 9.78 4.06 1.02
CA CYS A 332 8.88 4.28 2.15
C CYS A 332 9.33 5.54 2.94
N VAL A 333 8.97 6.71 2.44
CA VAL A 333 9.58 8.01 2.83
C VAL A 333 9.34 8.37 4.30
N GLY A 334 8.10 8.26 4.79
CA GLY A 334 7.77 8.64 6.16
C GLY A 334 6.48 8.01 6.68
N ILE A 335 6.33 8.03 8.00
CA ILE A 335 5.16 7.49 8.70
C ILE A 335 4.38 8.60 9.41
N ASN A 336 3.08 8.41 9.53
CA ASN A 336 2.23 9.30 10.30
C ASN A 336 2.16 8.80 11.76
N LEU A 337 2.74 9.55 12.70
CA LEU A 337 2.70 9.19 14.12
C LEU A 337 1.36 9.57 14.78
N ASP A 338 0.71 10.62 14.27
CA ASP A 338 -0.53 11.19 14.80
C ASP A 338 -1.72 10.86 13.89
N ILE A 339 -1.95 9.56 13.67
CA ILE A 339 -2.91 9.06 12.66
C ILE A 339 -4.36 9.50 12.83
N MET A 340 -4.73 10.06 13.99
CA MET A 340 -6.08 10.56 14.31
C MET A 340 -6.29 12.03 13.88
N GLN A 341 -5.22 12.74 13.52
CA GLN A 341 -5.33 14.14 13.10
C GLN A 341 -6.04 14.26 11.75
N PRO A 342 -6.79 15.35 11.52
CA PRO A 342 -7.39 15.63 10.22
C PRO A 342 -6.28 15.93 9.18
N PRO A 343 -6.59 15.82 7.87
CA PRO A 343 -5.58 15.92 6.82
C PRO A 343 -4.80 17.24 6.85
N GLU A 344 -5.43 18.35 7.22
CA GLU A 344 -4.81 19.69 7.27
C GLU A 344 -3.74 19.81 8.35
N LYS A 345 -3.80 18.96 9.39
CA LYS A 345 -2.86 18.93 10.51
C LYS A 345 -1.91 17.74 10.46
N THR A 346 -2.05 16.88 9.46
CA THR A 346 -1.24 15.68 9.33
C THR A 346 0.22 16.03 9.12
N ARG A 347 1.10 15.37 9.87
CA ARG A 347 2.55 15.50 9.75
C ARG A 347 3.16 14.13 9.54
N PHE A 348 4.13 14.06 8.64
CA PHE A 348 4.89 12.84 8.39
C PHE A 348 6.27 12.95 9.00
N VAL A 349 6.67 11.92 9.74
CA VAL A 349 8.04 11.78 10.25
C VAL A 349 8.81 10.96 9.24
N LEU A 350 9.79 11.60 8.60
CA LEU A 350 10.69 10.95 7.67
C LEU A 350 11.55 9.94 8.39
N LEU A 351 11.73 8.77 7.78
CA LEU A 351 12.50 7.68 8.36
C LEU A 351 13.98 7.83 7.99
N PRO A 352 14.88 8.12 8.94
CA PRO A 352 16.28 8.42 8.61
C PRO A 352 17.07 7.23 8.07
N THR A 353 16.52 6.03 8.16
CA THR A 353 17.11 4.80 7.63
C THR A 353 16.45 4.33 6.33
N ALA A 354 15.45 5.05 5.81
CA ALA A 354 14.71 4.62 4.61
C ALA A 354 15.42 4.98 3.31
N ALA A 355 16.08 6.12 3.28
CA ALA A 355 16.94 6.62 2.21
C ALA A 355 17.86 7.70 2.77
N PHE A 356 18.87 8.12 2.00
CA PHE A 356 19.54 9.40 2.24
C PHE A 356 18.67 10.52 1.66
N ILE A 357 18.21 11.44 2.52
CA ILE A 357 17.19 12.45 2.20
C ILE A 357 17.84 13.83 2.21
N CYS A 358 17.66 14.56 1.11
CA CYS A 358 18.07 15.95 0.94
C CYS A 358 16.86 16.80 0.60
N PHE A 359 16.92 18.09 0.95
CA PHE A 359 15.90 19.08 0.60
C PHE A 359 16.53 20.12 -0.32
N SER A 360 15.91 20.35 -1.48
CA SER A 360 16.22 21.54 -2.28
C SER A 360 15.58 22.74 -1.58
N ILE A 361 16.38 23.77 -1.33
CA ILE A 361 15.91 25.06 -0.83
C ILE A 361 15.51 25.94 -2.01
#